data_AF-A0A432UMG6-F1
#
_entry.id   AF-A0A432UMG6-F1
#
_cell.length_a   1.000
_cell.length_b   1.000
_cell.length_c   1.000
_cell.angle_alpha   90.00
_cell.angle_beta   90.00
_cell.angle_gamma   90.00
#
_symmetry.space_group_name_H-M   'P 1'
#
loop_
_entity.id
_entity.type
_entity.pdbx_description
1 polymer ?
#
loop_
_entity_poly.entity_id
_entity_poly.type
_entity_poly.pdbx_seq_one_letter_code
_entity_poly.pdbx_strand_id
1 'polypeptide(L)'
;MRVVNIDSAREVTIDIPGLKAAEVDLRFLLRRNYQRDSALSFVGNHYQLGALERNLLYRGVFTRETAKKRRSKTVNVRRLEGAPLIVDGYNCFITLENCLDGQPMIYADDGFVRDARRVFRSYRPSKKTLHAWSLIARVLRRHPPSFILVLLDAPYSGSGKFASNINRWLKAEDLSGNARTETRNESFVASIQGIKASADSVIIDRSDRVFDLAGYIIKKIL
;
A
#
# COMPACT_ATOMS: atom_id res chain seq x y z
N MET A 1 -10.96 9.97 -6.31
CA MET A 1 -10.72 8.71 -5.58
C MET A 1 -12.05 8.06 -5.20
N ARG A 2 -12.06 6.79 -4.79
CA ARG A 2 -13.20 6.15 -4.12
C ARG A 2 -12.76 5.61 -2.76
N VAL A 3 -13.62 5.68 -1.76
CA VAL A 3 -13.41 5.03 -0.46
C VAL A 3 -14.46 3.94 -0.33
N VAL A 4 -14.04 2.72 -0.04
CA VAL A 4 -14.93 1.56 0.01
C VAL A 4 -14.68 0.74 1.27
N ASN A 5 -15.73 0.14 1.81
CA ASN A 5 -15.59 -1.02 2.68
C ASN A 5 -15.76 -2.29 1.86
N ILE A 6 -15.08 -3.34 2.28
CA ILE A 6 -15.21 -4.67 1.70
C ILE A 6 -15.90 -5.53 2.74
N ASP A 7 -17.18 -5.78 2.50
CA ASP A 7 -18.02 -6.64 3.33
C ASP A 7 -18.53 -7.78 2.46
N SER A 8 -18.30 -9.02 2.88
CA SER A 8 -18.86 -10.22 2.24
C SER A 8 -18.65 -10.27 0.72
N ALA A 9 -17.45 -9.87 0.27
CA ALA A 9 -17.05 -9.77 -1.14
C ALA A 9 -17.82 -8.74 -1.99
N ARG A 10 -18.39 -7.71 -1.36
CA ARG A 10 -19.02 -6.55 -2.02
C ARG A 10 -18.30 -5.26 -1.65
N GLU A 11 -17.98 -4.45 -2.66
CA GLU A 11 -17.52 -3.07 -2.47
C GLU A 11 -18.71 -2.17 -2.13
N VAL A 12 -18.71 -1.58 -0.94
CA VAL A 12 -19.69 -0.55 -0.55
C VAL A 12 -18.98 0.80 -0.53
N THR A 13 -19.40 1.72 -1.39
CA THR A 13 -18.84 3.08 -1.40
C THR A 13 -19.25 3.82 -0.13
N ILE A 14 -18.27 4.40 0.55
CA ILE A 14 -18.48 5.22 1.73
C ILE A 14 -18.56 6.68 1.28
N ASP A 15 -19.71 7.31 1.48
CA ASP A 15 -19.86 8.74 1.25
C ASP A 15 -19.51 9.49 2.53
N ILE A 16 -18.57 10.42 2.43
CA ILE A 16 -18.10 11.24 3.55
C ILE A 16 -18.47 12.69 3.22
N PRO A 17 -19.35 13.34 4.00
CA PRO A 17 -19.77 14.71 3.75
C PRO A 17 -18.58 15.66 3.55
N GLY A 18 -18.67 16.54 2.55
CA GLY A 18 -17.61 17.52 2.23
C GLY A 18 -16.36 16.94 1.54
N LEU A 19 -16.13 15.62 1.57
CA LEU A 19 -14.90 15.02 1.04
C LEU A 19 -14.78 15.16 -0.48
N LYS A 20 -15.90 15.07 -1.22
CA LYS A 20 -15.91 15.23 -2.68
C LYS A 20 -15.52 16.65 -3.11
N ALA A 21 -16.02 17.67 -2.43
CA ALA A 21 -15.67 19.07 -2.71
C ALA A 21 -14.19 19.33 -2.37
N ALA A 22 -13.74 18.85 -1.21
CA ALA A 22 -12.33 18.92 -0.81
C ALA A 22 -11.38 18.20 -1.79
N GLU A 23 -11.81 17.06 -2.36
CA GLU A 23 -11.06 16.36 -3.40
C GLU A 23 -10.87 17.21 -4.67
N VAL A 24 -11.92 17.94 -5.10
CA VAL A 24 -11.85 18.82 -6.27
C VAL A 24 -10.86 19.96 -6.02
N ASP A 25 -10.96 20.63 -4.88
CA ASP A 25 -10.10 21.77 -4.52
C ASP A 25 -8.64 21.36 -4.31
N LEU A 26 -8.42 20.24 -3.62
CA LEU A 26 -7.07 19.71 -3.46
C LEU A 26 -6.45 19.39 -4.82
N ARG A 27 -7.21 18.75 -5.72
CA ARG A 27 -6.71 18.46 -7.07
C ARG A 27 -6.42 19.73 -7.87
N PHE A 28 -7.24 20.77 -7.71
CA PHE A 28 -7.03 22.07 -8.33
C PHE A 28 -5.72 22.73 -7.88
N LEU A 29 -5.43 22.72 -6.57
CA LEU A 29 -4.19 23.28 -6.02
C LEU A 29 -2.97 22.47 -6.45
N LEU A 30 -3.03 21.14 -6.39
CA LEU A 30 -1.93 20.27 -6.81
C LEU A 30 -1.58 20.46 -8.30
N ARG A 31 -2.58 20.68 -9.17
CA ARG A 31 -2.35 20.97 -10.60
C ARG A 31 -1.62 22.29 -10.84
N ARG A 32 -1.63 23.21 -9.87
CA ARG A 32 -0.89 24.48 -9.91
C ARG A 32 0.46 24.39 -9.20
N ASN A 33 0.94 23.17 -8.92
CA ASN A 33 2.23 22.91 -8.27
C ASN A 33 2.32 23.44 -6.83
N TYR A 34 1.19 23.63 -6.14
CA TYR A 34 1.21 23.87 -4.70
C TYR A 34 1.76 22.63 -3.99
N GLN A 35 2.58 22.84 -2.96
CA GLN A 35 3.11 21.77 -2.12
C GLN A 35 1.97 21.00 -1.46
N ARG A 36 2.07 19.66 -1.46
CA ARG A 36 0.97 18.78 -1.06
C ARG A 36 0.50 19.02 0.36
N ASP A 37 1.43 19.11 1.31
CA ASP A 37 1.08 19.28 2.73
C ASP A 37 0.43 20.64 3.00
N SER A 38 0.89 21.70 2.34
CA SER A 38 0.29 23.03 2.42
C SER A 38 -1.10 23.07 1.79
N ALA A 39 -1.27 22.49 0.60
CA ALA A 39 -2.55 22.41 -0.08
C ALA A 39 -3.58 21.59 0.72
N LEU A 40 -3.14 20.44 1.26
CA LEU A 40 -3.99 19.61 2.12
C LEU A 40 -4.38 20.32 3.40
N SER A 41 -3.46 21.06 4.02
CA SER A 41 -3.74 21.83 5.24
C SER A 41 -4.76 22.94 4.96
N PHE A 42 -4.60 23.67 3.85
CA PHE A 42 -5.52 24.73 3.44
C PHE A 42 -6.93 24.20 3.17
N VAL A 43 -7.06 23.18 2.32
CA VAL A 43 -8.33 22.53 2.00
C VAL A 43 -8.95 21.89 3.25
N GLY A 44 -8.13 21.18 4.03
CA GLY A 44 -8.57 20.53 5.25
C GLY A 44 -9.10 21.52 6.30
N ASN A 45 -8.53 22.72 6.39
CA ASN A 45 -9.05 23.77 7.26
C ASN A 45 -10.35 24.37 6.71
N HIS A 46 -10.41 24.65 5.40
CA HIS A 46 -11.60 25.22 4.75
C HIS A 46 -12.85 24.34 4.94
N TYR A 47 -12.70 23.03 4.74
CA TYR A 47 -13.78 22.05 4.90
C TYR A 47 -13.87 21.44 6.31
N GLN A 48 -13.12 21.96 7.30
CA GLN A 48 -13.10 21.48 8.68
C GLN A 48 -12.84 19.96 8.82
N LEU A 49 -11.99 19.41 7.95
CA LEU A 49 -11.68 17.99 7.89
C LEU A 49 -10.82 17.53 9.06
N GLY A 50 -11.19 16.38 9.64
CA GLY A 50 -10.42 15.69 10.65
C GLY A 50 -9.19 14.95 10.10
N ALA A 51 -8.48 14.27 10.99
CA ALA A 51 -7.25 13.57 10.64
C ALA A 51 -7.48 12.41 9.64
N LEU A 52 -8.62 11.72 9.75
CA LEU A 52 -8.97 10.61 8.86
C LEU A 52 -9.24 11.12 7.44
N GLU A 53 -10.10 12.12 7.28
CA GLU A 53 -10.46 12.69 5.98
C GLU A 53 -9.25 13.30 5.28
N ARG A 54 -8.40 14.01 6.03
CA ARG A 54 -7.12 14.51 5.51
C ARG A 54 -6.22 13.37 5.02
N ASN A 55 -6.19 12.25 5.75
CA ASN A 55 -5.41 11.08 5.33
C ASN A 55 -5.98 10.45 4.05
N LEU A 56 -7.31 10.32 3.95
CA LEU A 56 -7.99 9.85 2.73
C LEU A 56 -7.57 10.70 1.52
N LEU A 57 -7.67 12.03 1.64
CA LEU A 57 -7.23 12.96 0.61
C LEU A 57 -5.74 12.80 0.28
N TYR A 58 -4.88 12.75 1.30
CA TYR A 58 -3.44 12.59 1.14
C TYR A 58 -3.04 11.29 0.44
N ARG A 59 -3.80 10.22 0.61
CA ARG A 59 -3.47 8.91 0.00
C ARG A 59 -4.25 8.64 -1.29
N GLY A 60 -5.35 9.34 -1.53
CA GLY A 60 -6.25 9.07 -2.66
C GLY A 60 -6.17 10.08 -3.80
N VAL A 61 -5.87 11.35 -3.53
CA VAL A 61 -6.03 12.43 -4.51
C VAL A 61 -4.71 12.80 -5.18
N PHE A 62 -4.63 12.64 -6.50
CA PHE A 62 -3.45 12.99 -7.29
C PHE A 62 -3.86 13.75 -8.56
N THR A 63 -2.90 14.49 -9.12
CA THR A 63 -3.06 15.08 -10.46
C THR A 63 -3.10 13.98 -11.51
N ARG A 64 -3.65 14.29 -12.70
CA ARG A 64 -3.73 13.32 -13.80
C ARG A 64 -2.33 12.90 -14.26
N GLU A 65 -1.40 13.83 -14.23
CA GLU A 65 0.01 13.69 -14.62
C GLU A 65 0.73 12.73 -13.67
N THR A 66 0.65 12.97 -12.36
CA THR A 66 1.23 12.09 -11.34
C THR A 66 0.61 10.70 -11.42
N ALA A 67 -0.72 10.62 -11.49
CA ALA A 67 -1.44 9.36 -11.59
C ALA A 67 -1.03 8.55 -12.84
N LYS A 68 -0.87 9.21 -14.00
CA LYS A 68 -0.41 8.57 -15.24
C LYS A 68 1.03 8.07 -15.12
N LYS A 69 1.94 8.87 -14.56
CA LYS A 69 3.35 8.50 -14.32
C LYS A 69 3.48 7.29 -13.40
N ARG A 70 2.64 7.19 -12.38
CA ARG A 70 2.63 6.04 -11.48
C ARG A 70 2.08 4.79 -12.15
N ARG A 71 0.94 4.89 -12.86
CA ARG A 71 0.35 3.77 -13.60
C ARG A 71 1.27 3.20 -14.68
N SER A 72 2.09 4.03 -15.33
CA SER A 72 3.04 3.54 -16.35
C SER A 72 4.14 2.64 -15.77
N LYS A 73 4.39 2.70 -14.46
CA LYS A 73 5.34 1.83 -13.75
C LYS A 73 4.69 0.55 -13.24
N THR A 74 3.35 0.49 -13.20
CA THR A 74 2.62 -0.64 -12.66
C THR A 74 2.73 -1.84 -13.60
N VAL A 75 3.15 -2.99 -13.07
CA VAL A 75 3.25 -4.24 -13.82
C VAL A 75 2.06 -5.15 -13.54
N ASN A 76 1.71 -6.01 -14.50
CA ASN A 76 0.72 -7.07 -14.30
C ASN A 76 1.30 -8.20 -13.41
N VAL A 77 0.44 -8.92 -12.69
CA VAL A 77 0.83 -10.06 -11.82
C VAL A 77 1.69 -11.12 -12.53
N ARG A 78 1.47 -11.38 -13.83
CA ARG A 78 2.31 -12.32 -14.59
C ARG A 78 3.77 -11.89 -14.70
N ARG A 79 4.07 -10.59 -14.57
CA ARG A 79 5.44 -10.08 -14.61
C ARG A 79 6.23 -10.38 -13.33
N LEU A 80 5.58 -10.92 -12.29
CA LEU A 80 6.26 -11.43 -11.11
C LEU A 80 7.05 -12.70 -11.42
N GLU A 81 6.58 -13.51 -12.36
CA GLU A 81 7.17 -14.82 -12.69
C GLU A 81 8.65 -14.68 -13.08
N GLY A 82 9.53 -15.33 -12.31
CA GLY A 82 10.98 -15.32 -12.52
C GLY A 82 11.69 -13.99 -12.20
N ALA A 83 10.97 -12.96 -11.75
CA ALA A 83 11.55 -11.67 -11.38
C ALA A 83 11.77 -11.57 -9.86
N PRO A 84 12.81 -10.85 -9.39
CA PRO A 84 12.94 -10.52 -7.98
C PRO A 84 11.80 -9.60 -7.53
N LEU A 85 11.19 -9.91 -6.37
CA LEU A 85 10.11 -9.15 -5.78
C LEU A 85 10.55 -8.56 -4.43
N ILE A 86 10.50 -7.24 -4.31
CA ILE A 86 10.88 -6.52 -3.09
C ILE A 86 9.61 -5.99 -2.43
N VAL A 87 9.23 -6.58 -1.30
CA VAL A 87 7.97 -6.30 -0.60
C VAL A 87 8.20 -5.29 0.52
N ASP A 88 7.42 -4.23 0.51
CA ASP A 88 7.32 -3.28 1.62
C ASP A 88 6.40 -3.87 2.70
N GLY A 89 7.00 -4.63 3.62
CA GLY A 89 6.29 -5.60 4.44
C GLY A 89 5.15 -4.99 5.27
N TYR A 90 5.42 -3.93 6.02
CA TYR A 90 4.39 -3.29 6.85
C TYR A 90 3.22 -2.76 6.00
N ASN A 91 3.50 -2.01 4.94
CA ASN A 91 2.44 -1.45 4.11
C ASN A 91 1.61 -2.54 3.43
N CYS A 92 2.23 -3.60 2.89
CA CYS A 92 1.48 -4.69 2.27
C CYS A 92 0.65 -5.49 3.27
N PHE A 93 1.25 -5.96 4.36
CA PHE A 93 0.56 -6.81 5.32
C PHE A 93 -0.53 -6.06 6.07
N ILE A 94 -0.26 -4.84 6.54
CA ILE A 94 -1.23 -4.05 7.31
C ILE A 94 -2.39 -3.59 6.43
N THR A 95 -2.16 -3.26 5.16
CA THR A 95 -3.26 -2.93 4.23
C THR A 95 -4.24 -4.10 4.11
N LEU A 96 -3.74 -5.33 3.95
CA LEU A 96 -4.59 -6.52 3.88
C LEU A 96 -5.29 -6.81 5.21
N GLU A 97 -4.59 -6.68 6.34
CA GLU A 97 -5.21 -6.89 7.64
C GLU A 97 -6.32 -5.86 7.91
N ASN A 98 -6.08 -4.59 7.62
CA ASN A 98 -7.08 -3.54 7.72
C ASN A 98 -8.29 -3.84 6.82
N CYS A 99 -8.06 -4.34 5.60
CA CYS A 99 -9.15 -4.78 4.74
C CYS A 99 -9.96 -5.94 5.34
N LEU A 100 -9.28 -6.95 5.90
CA LEU A 100 -9.91 -8.10 6.59
C LEU A 100 -10.57 -7.69 7.93
N ASP A 101 -10.22 -6.53 8.47
CA ASP A 101 -10.89 -5.86 9.59
C ASP A 101 -12.13 -5.06 9.16
N GLY A 102 -12.50 -5.09 7.88
CA GLY A 102 -13.59 -4.28 7.34
C GLY A 102 -13.29 -2.78 7.38
N GLN A 103 -12.01 -2.39 7.44
CA GLN A 103 -11.63 -0.98 7.43
C GLN A 103 -11.77 -0.39 6.03
N PRO A 104 -12.04 0.94 5.94
CA PRO A 104 -12.13 1.62 4.67
C PRO A 104 -10.85 1.56 3.85
N MET A 105 -10.98 1.11 2.60
CA MET A 105 -9.95 1.07 1.58
C MET A 105 -10.11 2.22 0.58
N ILE A 106 -9.01 2.87 0.25
CA ILE A 106 -8.92 3.96 -0.71
C ILE A 106 -8.51 3.39 -2.06
N TYR A 107 -9.38 3.55 -3.05
CA TYR A 107 -9.08 3.38 -4.45
C TYR A 107 -8.62 4.74 -5.00
N ALA A 108 -7.30 4.92 -4.99
CA ALA A 108 -6.68 6.19 -5.30
C ALA A 108 -6.68 6.50 -6.80
N ASP A 109 -6.49 7.77 -7.14
CA ASP A 109 -6.50 8.24 -8.53
C ASP A 109 -5.40 7.61 -9.40
N ASP A 110 -4.30 7.17 -8.79
CA ASP A 110 -3.20 6.47 -9.43
C ASP A 110 -3.43 4.96 -9.61
N GLY A 111 -4.61 4.46 -9.20
CA GLY A 111 -5.03 3.07 -9.38
C GLY A 111 -4.58 2.12 -8.27
N PHE A 112 -3.79 2.58 -7.31
CA PHE A 112 -3.38 1.79 -6.15
C PHE A 112 -4.49 1.71 -5.09
N VAL A 113 -4.54 0.60 -4.35
CA VAL A 113 -5.38 0.46 -3.16
C VAL A 113 -4.53 0.78 -1.93
N ARG A 114 -5.07 1.60 -1.03
CA ARG A 114 -4.40 2.01 0.19
C ARG A 114 -5.38 1.92 1.35
N ASP A 115 -4.93 1.54 2.52
CA ASP A 115 -5.76 1.64 3.71
C ASP A 115 -5.96 3.11 4.14
N ALA A 116 -6.98 3.40 4.95
CA ALA A 116 -7.25 4.75 5.44
C ALA A 116 -6.46 5.15 6.69
N ARG A 117 -5.79 4.20 7.36
CA ARG A 117 -5.15 4.44 8.66
C ARG A 117 -3.63 4.60 8.52
N ARG A 118 -3.01 5.28 9.48
CA ARG A 118 -1.55 5.47 9.56
C ARG A 118 -0.95 4.86 10.83
N VAL A 119 -1.71 4.01 11.53
CA VAL A 119 -1.32 3.50 12.85
C VAL A 119 -0.52 2.20 12.69
N PHE A 120 0.80 2.32 12.92
CA PHE A 120 1.76 1.21 12.82
C PHE A 120 2.40 0.84 14.16
N ARG A 121 2.14 1.61 15.23
CA ARG A 121 2.98 1.64 16.45
C ARG A 121 2.87 0.42 17.38
N SER A 122 1.95 -0.51 17.14
CA SER A 122 1.71 -1.66 18.03
C SER A 122 1.35 -2.93 17.27
N TYR A 123 1.92 -3.12 16.07
CA TYR A 123 1.59 -4.29 15.25
C TYR A 123 1.96 -5.59 15.98
N ARG A 124 0.95 -6.43 16.21
CA ARG A 124 1.10 -7.77 16.77
C ARG A 124 0.40 -8.75 15.83
N PRO A 125 1.10 -9.81 15.36
CA PRO A 125 0.47 -10.82 14.52
C PRO A 125 -0.80 -11.38 15.15
N SER A 126 -1.87 -11.46 14.36
CA SER A 126 -3.18 -11.95 14.76
C SER A 126 -3.63 -13.11 13.84
N LYS A 127 -4.81 -13.69 14.09
CA LYS A 127 -5.42 -14.65 13.14
C LYS A 127 -5.59 -14.03 11.74
N LYS A 128 -5.79 -12.71 11.65
CA LYS A 128 -5.93 -11.99 10.38
C LYS A 128 -4.61 -11.82 9.65
N THR A 129 -3.49 -11.71 10.39
CA THR A 129 -2.15 -11.78 9.80
C THR A 129 -1.95 -13.10 9.06
N LEU A 130 -2.31 -14.22 9.70
CA LEU A 130 -2.20 -15.54 9.06
C LEU A 130 -3.09 -15.66 7.82
N HIS A 131 -4.30 -15.10 7.87
CA HIS A 131 -5.18 -15.05 6.69
C HIS A 131 -4.56 -14.19 5.58
N ALA A 132 -4.10 -12.97 5.88
CA ALA A 132 -3.44 -12.11 4.91
C ALA A 132 -2.22 -12.79 4.27
N TRP A 133 -1.43 -13.49 5.07
CA TRP A 133 -0.29 -14.28 4.62
C TRP A 133 -0.70 -15.43 3.69
N SER A 134 -1.78 -16.14 3.99
CA SER A 134 -2.28 -17.20 3.09
C SER A 134 -2.75 -16.65 1.74
N LEU A 135 -3.40 -15.47 1.73
CA LEU A 135 -3.82 -14.79 0.51
C LEU A 135 -2.60 -14.39 -0.35
N ILE A 136 -1.56 -13.86 0.30
CA ILE A 136 -0.30 -13.51 -0.36
C ILE A 136 0.38 -14.76 -0.91
N ALA A 137 0.54 -15.82 -0.09
CA ALA A 137 1.15 -17.08 -0.51
C ALA A 137 0.45 -17.66 -1.73
N ARG A 138 -0.88 -17.61 -1.78
CA ARG A 138 -1.65 -18.08 -2.94
C ARG A 138 -1.33 -17.31 -4.22
N VAL A 139 -1.16 -15.99 -4.15
CA VAL A 139 -0.77 -15.18 -5.32
C VAL A 139 0.66 -15.49 -5.74
N LEU A 140 1.59 -15.55 -4.77
CA LEU A 140 3.00 -15.78 -5.06
C LEU A 140 3.27 -17.20 -5.57
N ARG A 141 2.56 -18.23 -5.10
CA ARG A 141 2.67 -19.58 -5.68
C ARG A 141 2.13 -19.68 -7.10
N ARG A 142 1.07 -18.94 -7.41
CA ARG A 142 0.49 -18.93 -8.75
C ARG A 142 1.36 -18.17 -9.76
N HIS A 143 2.09 -17.15 -9.29
CA HIS A 143 2.98 -16.32 -10.10
C HIS A 143 4.35 -16.19 -9.42
N PRO A 144 5.15 -17.28 -9.38
CA PRO A 144 6.34 -17.38 -8.54
C PRO A 144 7.45 -16.39 -8.92
N PRO A 145 7.79 -15.44 -8.03
CA PRO A 145 9.02 -14.66 -8.15
C PRO A 145 10.26 -15.56 -8.09
N SER A 146 11.37 -15.13 -8.68
CA SER A 146 12.65 -15.84 -8.51
C SER A 146 13.19 -15.73 -7.08
N PHE A 147 12.90 -14.61 -6.42
CA PHE A 147 13.26 -14.36 -5.04
C PHE A 147 12.35 -13.30 -4.43
N ILE A 148 11.98 -13.47 -3.16
CA ILE A 148 11.18 -12.51 -2.39
C ILE A 148 12.04 -11.90 -1.28
N LEU A 149 12.25 -10.58 -1.34
CA LEU A 149 12.87 -9.83 -0.25
C LEU A 149 11.81 -8.98 0.45
N VAL A 150 11.48 -9.32 1.69
CA VAL A 150 10.59 -8.50 2.52
C VAL A 150 11.40 -7.54 3.36
N LEU A 151 11.18 -6.24 3.17
CA LEU A 151 11.81 -5.18 3.94
C LEU A 151 10.84 -4.67 5.01
N LEU A 152 11.32 -4.66 6.26
CA LEU A 152 10.64 -4.05 7.39
C LEU A 152 11.44 -2.85 7.86
N ASP A 153 10.75 -1.76 8.17
CA ASP A 153 11.41 -0.57 8.69
C ASP A 153 11.92 -0.82 10.12
N ALA A 154 13.23 -0.65 10.33
CA ALA A 154 13.93 -0.99 11.56
C ALA A 154 13.48 -0.26 12.84
N PRO A 155 13.09 1.04 12.85
CA PRO A 155 12.78 1.77 14.08
C PRO A 155 11.46 1.32 14.74
N TYR A 156 10.71 0.40 14.12
CA TYR A 156 9.54 -0.21 14.77
C TYR A 156 9.98 -1.28 15.76
N SER A 157 9.55 -1.15 17.01
CA SER A 157 9.78 -2.15 18.05
C SER A 157 9.20 -3.51 17.62
N GLY A 158 9.99 -4.57 17.79
CA GLY A 158 9.59 -5.93 17.38
C GLY A 158 9.72 -6.25 15.89
N SER A 159 10.25 -5.34 15.07
CA SER A 159 10.51 -5.55 13.64
C SER A 159 11.40 -6.77 13.37
N GLY A 160 12.45 -7.00 14.19
CA GLY A 160 13.30 -8.19 14.08
C GLY A 160 12.55 -9.50 14.35
N LYS A 161 11.69 -9.54 15.39
CA LYS A 161 10.84 -10.71 15.66
C LYS A 161 9.85 -10.95 14.51
N PHE A 162 9.32 -9.88 13.94
CA PHE A 162 8.41 -9.99 12.81
C PHE A 162 9.11 -10.51 11.55
N ALA A 163 10.33 -10.03 11.25
CA ALA A 163 11.17 -10.59 10.18
C ALA A 163 11.40 -12.09 10.37
N SER A 164 11.75 -12.53 11.58
CA SER A 164 11.91 -13.96 11.88
C SER A 164 10.62 -14.77 11.66
N ASN A 165 9.46 -14.20 11.98
CA ASN A 165 8.18 -14.85 11.71
C ASN A 165 7.90 -14.97 10.20
N ILE A 166 8.17 -13.90 9.44
CA ILE A 166 8.01 -13.91 7.97
C ILE A 166 8.97 -14.93 7.34
N ASN A 167 10.22 -15.03 7.79
CA ASN A 167 11.18 -16.03 7.32
C ASN A 167 10.66 -17.47 7.54
N ARG A 168 10.08 -17.75 8.72
CA ARG A 168 9.46 -19.05 8.98
C ARG A 168 8.26 -19.30 8.09
N TRP A 169 7.43 -18.29 7.85
CA TRP A 169 6.29 -18.38 6.95
C TRP A 169 6.71 -18.64 5.49
N LEU A 170 7.68 -17.89 4.96
CA LEU A 170 8.23 -18.11 3.61
C LEU A 170 8.72 -19.54 3.44
N LYS A 171 9.46 -20.07 4.42
CA LYS A 171 9.92 -21.46 4.43
C LYS A 171 8.77 -22.46 4.48
N ALA A 172 7.77 -22.23 5.34
CA ALA A 172 6.60 -23.11 5.45
C ALA A 172 5.74 -23.12 4.18
N GLU A 173 5.73 -22.02 3.43
CA GLU A 173 5.01 -21.92 2.17
C GLU A 173 5.81 -22.37 0.94
N ASP A 174 7.07 -22.82 1.11
CA ASP A 174 8.02 -23.14 0.04
C ASP A 174 8.25 -21.96 -0.93
N LEU A 175 8.34 -20.75 -0.37
CA LEU A 175 8.60 -19.52 -1.11
C LEU A 175 10.07 -19.12 -0.94
N SER A 176 10.81 -19.06 -2.05
CA SER A 176 12.21 -18.61 -2.06
C SER A 176 12.31 -17.13 -1.68
N GLY A 177 12.87 -16.84 -0.51
CA GLY A 177 13.00 -15.47 -0.04
C GLY A 177 13.47 -15.32 1.39
N ASN A 178 13.65 -14.07 1.81
CA ASN A 178 13.92 -13.71 3.19
C ASN A 178 13.30 -12.36 3.57
N ALA A 179 13.12 -12.16 4.86
CA ALA A 179 12.72 -10.91 5.49
C ALA A 179 13.85 -10.37 6.35
N ARG A 180 14.08 -9.06 6.27
CA ARG A 180 15.03 -8.37 7.15
C ARG A 180 14.55 -6.97 7.53
N THR A 181 15.04 -6.51 8.66
CA THR A 181 14.91 -5.12 9.09
C THR A 181 15.93 -4.28 8.35
N GLU A 182 15.52 -3.11 7.87
CA GLU A 182 16.38 -2.14 7.24
C GLU A 182 16.01 -0.75 7.75
N THR A 183 17.00 0.09 8.03
CA THR A 183 16.73 1.51 8.31
C THR A 183 16.31 2.11 6.99
N ARG A 184 15.02 2.46 6.85
CA ARG A 184 14.45 2.84 5.55
C ARG A 184 15.15 4.06 4.98
N ASN A 185 16.14 3.81 4.13
CA ASN A 185 16.65 4.79 3.20
C ASN A 185 15.87 4.63 1.90
N GLU A 186 15.07 5.62 1.56
CA GLU A 186 14.26 5.64 0.34
C GLU A 186 15.12 5.42 -0.92
N SER A 187 16.40 5.84 -0.92
CA SER A 187 17.32 5.57 -2.02
C SER A 187 17.79 4.10 -2.05
N PHE A 188 17.89 3.45 -0.89
CA PHE A 188 18.24 2.04 -0.80
C PHE A 188 17.13 1.13 -1.34
N VAL A 189 15.88 1.39 -0.98
CA VAL A 189 14.75 0.60 -1.53
C VAL A 189 14.69 0.74 -3.04
N ALA A 190 14.94 1.95 -3.56
CA ALA A 190 14.97 2.20 -5.00
C ALA A 190 16.16 1.52 -5.70
N SER A 191 17.34 1.43 -5.07
CA SER A 191 18.54 0.87 -5.69
C SER A 191 18.52 -0.66 -5.83
N ILE A 192 17.76 -1.36 -4.99
CA ILE A 192 17.61 -2.82 -5.10
C ILE A 192 16.93 -3.14 -6.45
N GLN A 193 17.50 -3.99 -7.27
CA GLN A 193 16.85 -4.43 -8.50
C GLN A 193 15.65 -5.35 -8.20
N GLY A 194 14.58 -5.19 -8.99
CA GLY A 194 13.37 -6.01 -8.86
C GLY A 194 12.09 -5.18 -8.86
N ILE A 195 10.96 -5.88 -8.86
CA ILE A 195 9.63 -5.27 -8.81
C ILE A 195 9.34 -4.87 -7.37
N LYS A 196 8.91 -3.62 -7.12
CA LYS A 196 8.51 -3.19 -5.79
C LYS A 196 7.06 -3.53 -5.54
N ALA A 197 6.77 -4.33 -4.52
CA ALA A 197 5.41 -4.52 -4.03
C ALA A 197 5.12 -3.49 -2.94
N SER A 198 4.52 -2.36 -3.33
CA SER A 198 4.10 -1.30 -2.40
C SER A 198 3.06 -0.37 -3.03
N ALA A 199 2.21 0.21 -2.17
CA ALA A 199 1.31 1.31 -2.50
C ALA A 199 1.80 2.65 -1.91
N ASP A 200 2.97 2.69 -1.27
CA ASP A 200 3.60 3.90 -0.72
C ASP A 200 4.01 4.84 -1.85
N SER A 201 3.57 6.11 -1.76
CA SER A 201 3.82 7.11 -2.81
C SER A 201 5.30 7.30 -3.11
N VAL A 202 6.15 7.31 -2.09
CA VAL A 202 7.59 7.54 -2.25
C VAL A 202 8.24 6.37 -2.96
N ILE A 203 7.91 5.13 -2.55
CA ILE A 203 8.44 3.94 -3.22
C ILE A 203 7.98 3.92 -4.68
N ILE A 204 6.70 4.19 -4.95
CA ILE A 204 6.18 4.23 -6.33
C ILE A 204 6.95 5.27 -7.16
N ASP A 205 7.15 6.47 -6.63
CA ASP A 205 7.77 7.57 -7.37
C ASP A 205 9.25 7.31 -7.68
N ARG A 206 9.96 6.56 -6.83
CA ARG A 206 11.39 6.21 -7.01
C ARG A 206 11.66 4.88 -7.73
N SER A 207 10.62 4.10 -8.03
CA SER A 207 10.78 2.77 -8.64
C SER A 207 10.49 2.79 -10.14
N ASP A 208 11.13 1.91 -10.89
CA ASP A 208 10.84 1.73 -12.33
C ASP A 208 9.67 0.78 -12.57
N ARG A 209 9.56 -0.25 -11.73
CA ARG A 209 8.53 -1.31 -11.82
C ARG A 209 7.90 -1.54 -10.45
N VAL A 210 6.58 -1.44 -10.39
CA VAL A 210 5.82 -1.55 -9.14
C VAL A 210 4.65 -2.50 -9.33
N PHE A 211 4.32 -3.27 -8.30
CA PHE A 211 3.14 -4.13 -8.24
C PHE A 211 2.33 -3.81 -6.99
N ASP A 212 1.03 -3.58 -7.13
CA ASP A 212 0.14 -3.37 -5.99
C ASP A 212 -0.33 -4.73 -5.45
N LEU A 213 0.52 -5.40 -4.66
CA LEU A 213 0.23 -6.75 -4.15
C LEU A 213 -1.04 -6.78 -3.28
N ALA A 214 -1.16 -5.86 -2.33
CA ALA A 214 -2.33 -5.78 -1.47
C ALA A 214 -3.57 -5.43 -2.29
N GLY A 215 -3.50 -4.40 -3.15
CA GLY A 215 -4.61 -4.02 -3.99
C GLY A 215 -5.03 -5.09 -5.01
N TYR A 216 -4.10 -5.90 -5.51
CA TYR A 216 -4.43 -7.03 -6.39
C TYR A 216 -5.28 -8.07 -5.65
N ILE A 217 -4.87 -8.46 -4.45
CA ILE A 217 -5.64 -9.39 -3.61
C ILE A 217 -7.00 -8.79 -3.29
N ILE A 218 -7.03 -7.54 -2.84
CA ILE A 218 -8.26 -6.84 -2.49
C ILE A 218 -9.25 -6.77 -3.66
N LYS A 219 -8.78 -6.57 -4.89
CA LYS A 219 -9.64 -6.40 -6.08
C LYS A 219 -10.07 -7.71 -6.76
N LYS A 220 -9.32 -8.80 -6.56
CA LYS A 220 -9.43 -10.01 -7.39
C LYS A 220 -9.71 -11.27 -6.60
N ILE A 221 -9.63 -11.20 -5.28
CA ILE A 221 -9.67 -12.37 -4.41
C ILE A 221 -10.68 -12.16 -3.28
N LEU A 222 -10.65 -10.97 -2.66
CA LEU A 222 -11.63 -10.54 -1.68
C LEU A 222 -12.79 -9.84 -2.38
#